data_AF-A0ABD7YT22-F1
#
_entry.id   AF-A0ABD7YT22-F1
#
_cell.length_a   1.000
_cell.length_b   1.000
_cell.length_c   1.000
_cell.angle_alpha   90.00
_cell.angle_beta   90.00
_cell.angle_gamma   90.00
#
_symmetry.space_group_name_H-M   'P 1'
#
loop_
_entity.id
_entity.type
_entity.pdbx_description
1 polymer ?
#
loop_
_entity_poly.entity_id
_entity_poly.type
_entity_poly.pdbx_seq_one_letter_code
_entity_poly.pdbx_strand_id
1 'polypeptide(L)'
;MNLENGDNIEKWFDELVKPQSEVKKGSKETKVFLANGKMIRFDNVSSTKEFRESGNKAVLLIKHFDEQTGKKRISCFDLSKENIIGYSVENEL
;
A
#
# COMPACT_ATOMS: atom_id res chain seq x y z
N MET A 1 29.31 12.34 -9.31
CA MET A 1 28.64 11.20 -9.95
C MET A 1 27.16 11.51 -9.99
N ASN A 2 26.60 11.68 -11.18
CA ASN A 2 25.18 11.88 -11.41
C ASN A 2 24.50 10.52 -11.35
N LEU A 3 23.42 10.39 -10.59
CA LEU A 3 22.48 9.27 -10.70
C LEU A 3 21.12 9.85 -11.05
N GLU A 4 20.71 9.53 -12.27
CA GLU A 4 19.42 9.80 -12.88
C GLU A 4 18.34 9.07 -12.09
N ASN A 5 17.71 9.75 -11.12
CA ASN A 5 16.72 9.18 -10.22
C ASN A 5 15.26 9.29 -10.74
N GLY A 6 15.06 9.49 -12.05
CA GLY A 6 13.72 9.59 -12.66
C GLY A 6 13.16 8.24 -13.14
N ASP A 7 14.01 7.38 -13.71
CA ASP A 7 13.57 6.23 -14.51
C ASP A 7 13.28 4.95 -13.72
N ASN A 8 13.56 4.96 -12.40
CA ASN A 8 13.48 3.76 -11.57
C ASN A 8 12.08 3.51 -10.98
N ILE A 9 11.27 4.56 -10.87
CA ILE A 9 9.95 4.47 -10.25
C ILE A 9 8.95 3.81 -11.20
N GLU A 10 8.97 4.16 -12.49
CA GLU A 10 8.02 3.64 -13.50
C GLU A 10 8.25 2.14 -13.80
N LYS A 11 9.50 1.72 -14.02
CA LYS A 11 9.84 0.30 -14.18
C LYS A 11 9.42 -0.56 -12.99
N TRP A 12 9.52 0.01 -11.80
CA TRP A 12 9.12 -0.65 -10.57
C TRP A 12 7.59 -0.71 -10.39
N PHE A 13 6.86 0.33 -10.80
CA PHE A 13 5.39 0.28 -10.87
C PHE A 13 4.91 -0.85 -11.79
N ASP A 14 5.54 -1.03 -12.94
CA ASP A 14 5.20 -2.11 -13.88
C ASP A 14 5.42 -3.51 -13.26
N GLU A 15 6.47 -3.68 -12.45
CA GLU A 15 6.70 -4.93 -11.71
C GLU A 15 5.67 -5.18 -10.60
N LEU A 16 5.12 -4.14 -9.98
CA LEU A 16 4.03 -4.28 -9.02
C LEU A 16 2.70 -4.62 -9.68
N VAL A 17 2.46 -4.19 -10.91
CA VAL A 17 1.19 -4.41 -11.62
C VAL A 17 1.15 -5.81 -12.27
N LYS A 18 2.31 -6.49 -12.40
CA LYS A 18 2.35 -7.88 -12.87
C LYS A 18 1.37 -8.73 -12.05
N PRO A 19 0.40 -9.40 -12.70
CA PRO A 19 -0.58 -10.21 -12.01
C PRO A 19 0.12 -11.42 -11.41
N GLN A 20 0.32 -11.41 -10.10
CA GLN A 20 0.67 -12.63 -9.38
C GLN A 20 -0.60 -13.49 -9.26
N SER A 21 -0.41 -14.78 -9.56
CA SER A 21 -1.38 -15.87 -9.53
C SER A 21 -2.31 -15.79 -8.32
N GLU A 22 -3.60 -16.01 -8.56
CA GLU A 22 -4.67 -15.96 -7.57
C GLU A 22 -4.41 -16.93 -6.41
N VAL A 23 -4.20 -16.38 -5.20
CA VAL A 23 -4.20 -17.15 -3.96
C VAL A 23 -5.47 -16.77 -3.18
N LYS A 24 -6.39 -17.73 -3.02
CA LYS A 24 -7.51 -17.65 -2.07
C LYS A 24 -7.22 -18.53 -0.86
N LYS A 25 -6.95 -17.94 0.30
CA LYS A 25 -7.66 -18.14 1.60
C LYS A 25 -6.80 -17.59 2.75
N GLY A 26 -7.42 -16.70 3.53
CA GLY A 26 -6.78 -15.81 4.50
C GLY A 26 -6.88 -14.37 3.97
N SER A 27 -8.07 -13.77 4.01
CA SER A 27 -8.24 -12.38 3.55
C SER A 27 -7.51 -11.47 4.54
N LYS A 28 -6.29 -11.08 4.21
CA LYS A 28 -5.54 -10.15 5.07
C LYS A 28 -6.30 -8.82 5.12
N GLU A 29 -6.38 -8.25 6.30
CA GLU A 29 -6.91 -6.92 6.53
C GLU A 29 -5.76 -5.91 6.66
N THR A 30 -5.98 -4.68 6.19
CA THR A 30 -5.17 -3.52 6.57
C THR A 30 -6.08 -2.38 7.00
N LYS A 31 -5.78 -1.77 8.15
CA LYS A 31 -6.48 -0.58 8.64
C LYS A 31 -5.56 0.62 8.61
N VAL A 32 -6.04 1.76 8.15
CA VAL A 32 -5.33 3.04 8.18
C VAL A 32 -6.07 3.99 9.13
N PHE A 33 -5.36 4.56 10.09
CA PHE A 33 -5.89 5.45 11.12
C PHE A 33 -5.60 6.90 10.76
N LEU A 34 -6.63 7.73 10.73
CA LEU A 34 -6.54 9.14 10.39
C LEU A 34 -6.55 10.00 11.65
N ALA A 35 -5.88 11.15 11.61
CA ALA A 35 -5.80 12.09 12.74
C ALA A 35 -7.16 12.67 13.17
N ASN A 36 -8.15 12.66 12.27
CA ASN A 36 -9.52 13.07 12.58
C ASN A 36 -10.34 12.00 13.32
N GLY A 37 -9.71 10.92 13.78
CA GLY A 37 -10.35 9.80 14.50
C GLY A 37 -11.07 8.80 13.60
N LYS A 38 -11.07 8.98 12.27
CA LYS A 38 -11.64 8.01 11.33
C LYS A 38 -10.63 6.90 11.00
N MET A 39 -11.18 5.79 10.52
CA MET A 39 -10.41 4.63 10.07
C MET A 39 -10.87 4.21 8.68
N ILE A 40 -9.91 3.87 7.82
CA ILE A 40 -10.15 3.27 6.52
C ILE A 40 -9.77 1.80 6.62
N ARG A 41 -10.73 0.91 6.33
CA ARG A 41 -10.55 -0.54 6.34
C ARG A 41 -10.37 -1.05 4.91
N PHE A 42 -9.36 -1.87 4.71
CA PHE A 42 -9.12 -2.63 3.49
C PHE A 42 -9.25 -4.11 3.81
N ASP A 43 -10.24 -4.76 3.22
CA ASP A 43 -10.39 -6.21 3.20
C ASP A 43 -9.78 -6.77 1.89
N ASN A 44 -9.61 -8.10 1.82
CA ASN A 44 -9.03 -8.79 0.66
C ASN A 44 -7.68 -8.21 0.23
N VAL A 45 -6.82 -7.88 1.19
CA VAL A 45 -5.49 -7.32 0.93
C VAL A 45 -4.58 -8.44 0.46
N SER A 46 -4.00 -8.24 -0.72
CA SER A 46 -2.99 -9.15 -1.29
C SER A 46 -1.57 -8.78 -0.85
N SER A 47 -1.30 -7.49 -0.61
CA SER A 47 0.01 -7.01 -0.18
C SER A 47 -0.09 -5.62 0.42
N THR A 48 0.62 -5.41 1.52
CA THR A 48 0.89 -4.08 2.11
C THR A 48 2.40 -3.87 2.12
N LYS A 49 2.86 -2.72 1.62
CA LYS A 49 4.28 -2.36 1.58
C LYS A 49 4.47 -0.92 2.05
N GLU A 50 5.47 -0.71 2.88
CA GLU A 50 5.92 0.60 3.29
C GLU A 50 7.25 0.94 2.61
N PHE A 51 7.33 2.14 2.02
CA PHE A 51 8.56 2.69 1.43
C PHE A 51 9.02 3.85 2.28
N ARG A 52 10.31 3.83 2.66
CA ARG A 52 10.96 4.96 3.33
C ARG A 52 12.07 5.48 2.42
N GLU A 53 11.97 6.73 2.00
CA GLU A 53 13.06 7.44 1.33
C GLU A 53 13.93 8.18 2.36
N SER A 54 15.21 8.37 2.02
CA SER A 54 16.10 9.26 2.74
C SER A 54 15.53 10.68 2.76
N GLY A 55 15.24 11.22 3.95
CA GLY A 55 14.62 12.55 4.11
C GLY A 55 13.18 12.56 4.65
N ASN A 56 12.83 11.60 5.50
CA ASN A 56 11.55 11.51 6.23
C ASN A 56 10.30 11.30 5.37
N LYS A 57 10.44 10.90 4.09
CA LYS A 57 9.30 10.51 3.26
C LYS A 57 8.98 9.02 3.47
N ALA A 58 7.76 8.73 3.90
CA ALA A 58 7.26 7.40 4.11
C ALA A 58 5.92 7.23 3.39
N VAL A 59 5.77 6.18 2.59
CA VAL A 59 4.56 5.90 1.81
C VAL A 59 4.08 4.49 2.07
N LEU A 60 2.78 4.33 2.32
CA LEU A 60 2.11 3.03 2.44
C LEU A 60 1.34 2.72 1.15
N LEU A 61 1.66 1.57 0.55
CA LEU A 61 0.93 1.02 -0.58
C LEU A 61 0.13 -0.22 -0.14
N ILE A 62 -1.17 -0.23 -0.44
CA ILE A 62 -2.08 -1.33 -0.13
C ILE A 62 -2.70 -1.85 -1.42
N LYS A 63 -2.33 -3.08 -1.81
CA LYS A 63 -2.92 -3.79 -2.94
C LYS A 63 -4.09 -4.64 -2.46
N HIS A 64 -5.30 -4.31 -2.92
CA HIS A 64 -6.53 -4.99 -2.49
C HIS A 64 -7.46 -5.25 -3.68
N PHE A 65 -8.40 -6.16 -3.49
CA PHE A 65 -9.50 -6.38 -4.44
C PHE A 65 -10.75 -5.67 -3.93
N ASP A 66 -11.24 -4.70 -4.71
CA ASP A 66 -12.49 -4.02 -4.44
C ASP A 66 -13.65 -4.85 -4.99
N GLU A 67 -14.38 -5.51 -4.10
CA GLU A 67 -15.53 -6.35 -4.44
C GLU A 67 -16.70 -5.56 -5.05
N GLN A 68 -16.87 -4.28 -4.68
CA GLN A 68 -17.96 -3.47 -5.22
C GLN A 68 -17.75 -3.18 -6.70
N THR A 69 -16.49 -2.99 -7.11
CA THR A 69 -16.15 -2.70 -8.50
C THR A 69 -15.57 -3.90 -9.25
N GLY A 70 -15.34 -5.03 -8.57
CA GLY A 70 -14.73 -6.24 -9.13
C GLY A 70 -13.29 -6.03 -9.62
N LYS A 71 -12.56 -5.05 -9.07
CA LYS A 71 -11.26 -4.61 -9.60
C LYS A 71 -10.16 -4.70 -8.56
N LYS A 72 -8.95 -5.08 -9.01
CA LYS A 72 -7.72 -4.92 -8.23
C LYS A 72 -7.35 -3.44 -8.18
N ARG A 73 -7.00 -2.94 -6.99
CA ARG A 73 -6.63 -1.54 -6.74
C ARG A 73 -5.35 -1.44 -5.93
N ILE A 74 -4.65 -0.33 -6.12
CA ILE A 74 -3.52 0.08 -5.30
C ILE A 74 -3.91 1.39 -4.63
N SER A 75 -4.05 1.38 -3.32
CA SER A 75 -4.22 2.60 -2.52
C SER A 75 -2.86 3.07 -2.01
N CYS A 76 -2.63 4.39 -2.08
CA CYS A 76 -1.37 5.02 -1.71
C CYS A 76 -1.63 6.09 -0.64
N PHE A 77 -0.86 6.04 0.44
CA PHE A 77 -0.97 6.95 1.58
C PHE A 77 0.40 7.53 1.93
N ASP A 78 0.49 8.86 2.01
CA ASP A 78 1.68 9.57 2.50
C ASP A 78 1.69 9.57 4.03
N LEU A 79 2.53 8.71 4.62
CA LEU A 79 2.69 8.56 6.07
C LEU A 79 3.49 9.70 6.71
N SER A 80 4.10 10.58 5.90
CA SER A 80 4.86 11.74 6.41
C SER A 80 3.98 12.94 6.69
N LYS A 81 2.69 12.88 6.34
CA LYS A 81 1.71 13.92 6.64
C LYS A 81 1.01 13.60 7.96
N GLU A 82 0.76 14.65 8.74
CA GLU A 82 0.07 14.56 10.04
C GLU A 82 -1.37 14.02 9.94
N ASN A 83 -1.92 13.85 8.74
CA ASN A 83 -3.28 13.35 8.52
C ASN A 83 -3.41 11.83 8.77
N ILE A 84 -2.32 11.07 8.74
CA ILE A 84 -2.30 9.64 9.03
C ILE A 84 -1.46 9.42 10.28
N ILE A 85 -2.06 8.81 11.31
CA ILE A 85 -1.41 8.57 12.59
C ILE A 85 -0.83 7.16 12.71
N GLY A 86 -1.21 6.26 11.79
CA GLY A 86 -0.66 4.91 11.72
C GLY A 86 -1.49 3.96 10.87
N TYR A 87 -1.05 2.71 10.80
CA TYR A 87 -1.76 1.63 10.15
C TYR A 87 -1.49 0.29 10.87
N SER A 88 -2.36 -0.69 10.68
CA SER A 88 -2.18 -2.06 11.17
C SER A 88 -2.39 -3.05 10.04
N VAL A 89 -1.56 -4.09 10.00
CA VAL A 89 -1.66 -5.19 9.02
C VAL A 89 -1.96 -6.46 9.78
N GLU A 90 -2.98 -7.19 9.34
CA GLU A 90 -3.21 -8.54 9.81
C GLU A 90 -2.12 -9.45 9.27
N ASN A 91 -1.29 -9.98 10.17
CA ASN A 91 -0.22 -10.90 9.83
C ASN A 91 -0.54 -12.24 10.50
N GLU A 92 -0.46 -13.32 9.73
CA GLU A 92 -0.40 -14.67 10.28
C GLU A 92 0.97 -14.79 10.95
N LEU A 93 0.98 -14.90 12.29
CA LEU A 93 2.18 -15.07 13.13
C LEU A 93 2.81 -16.45 12.94
#